data_AF-B0MZQ8-F1
#
_entry.id   AF-B0MZQ8-F1
#
_cell.length_a   1.000
_cell.length_b   1.000
_cell.length_c   1.000
_cell.angle_alpha   90.00
_cell.angle_beta   90.00
_cell.angle_gamma   90.00
#
_symmetry.space_group_name_H-M   'P 1'
#
loop_
_entity.id
_entity.type
_entity.pdbx_description
1 polymer ?
#
loop_
_entity_poly.entity_id
_entity_poly.type
_entity_poly.pdbx_seq_one_letter_code
_entity_poly.pdbx_strand_id
1 'polypeptide(L)'
;MKELIRRIQREWRAAKDAAQAQCADSGQYEMAAKLEACDMFKGDETLEELIGLMFSPRGVEFMTAYNFPNIATFRRFKKYHPERYGVYIDSGEISLLEARKVFLIGDTTAELKYRETAGNRLFLMCGAKASVAASGYAVVKVEKDKDSEVSYIVQDNAKILW
;
A
#
# COMPACT_ATOMS: atom_id res chain seq x y z
N MET A 1 -2.30 20.52 10.81
CA MET A 1 -2.26 19.76 9.53
C MET A 1 -0.93 19.96 8.82
N LYS A 2 -0.58 21.18 8.38
CA LYS A 2 0.72 21.48 7.73
C LYS A 2 1.95 21.08 8.57
N GLU A 3 1.94 21.30 9.88
CA GLU A 3 3.07 20.91 10.76
C GLU A 3 3.23 19.40 10.94
N LEU A 4 2.11 18.67 10.94
CA LEU A 4 2.12 17.22 11.11
C LEU A 4 2.59 16.54 9.82
N ILE A 5 2.16 17.08 8.67
CA ILE A 5 2.68 16.74 7.34
C ILE A 5 4.20 17.00 7.29
N ARG A 6 4.69 18.17 7.73
CA ARG A 6 6.14 18.47 7.79
C ARG A 6 6.94 17.56 8.71
N ARG A 7 6.36 17.11 9.82
CA ARG A 7 7.04 16.18 10.74
C ARG A 7 7.12 14.78 10.14
N ILE A 8 6.04 14.31 9.53
CA ILE A 8 5.98 13.03 8.83
C ILE A 8 6.91 13.04 7.62
N GLN A 9 6.99 14.15 6.88
CA GLN A 9 7.95 14.32 5.78
C GLN A 9 9.40 14.20 6.27
N ARG A 10 9.71 14.74 7.46
CA ARG A 10 11.03 14.57 8.08
C ARG A 10 11.31 13.11 8.44
N GLU A 11 10.33 12.41 9.01
CA GLU A 11 10.45 10.98 9.32
C GLU A 11 10.55 10.12 8.05
N TRP A 12 9.83 10.50 7.00
CA TRP A 12 9.87 9.84 5.71
C TRP A 12 11.21 10.05 5.02
N ARG A 13 11.71 11.29 4.99
CA ARG A 13 13.04 11.61 4.44
C ARG A 13 14.13 10.90 5.23
N ALA A 14 14.08 10.92 6.56
CA ALA A 14 15.04 10.20 7.39
C ALA A 14 15.03 8.69 7.14
N ALA A 15 13.85 8.10 6.92
CA ALA A 15 13.77 6.68 6.64
C ALA A 15 14.10 6.32 5.18
N LYS A 16 13.88 7.24 4.24
CA LYS A 16 14.40 7.17 2.87
C LYS A 16 15.93 7.18 2.87
N ASP A 17 16.54 8.09 3.64
CA ASP A 17 17.99 8.18 3.81
C ASP A 17 18.55 6.91 4.49
N ALA A 18 17.83 6.38 5.49
CA ALA A 18 18.21 5.12 6.15
C ALA A 18 18.10 3.91 5.19
N ALA A 19 17.04 3.84 4.37
CA ALA A 19 16.88 2.81 3.35
C ALA A 19 17.97 2.91 2.27
N GLN A 20 18.32 4.13 1.84
CA GLN A 20 19.41 4.38 0.90
C GLN A 20 20.75 3.92 1.48
N ALA A 21 21.04 4.25 2.75
CA ALA A 21 22.25 3.81 3.44
C ALA A 21 22.32 2.28 3.55
N GLN A 22 21.21 1.62 3.91
CA GLN A 22 21.14 0.17 3.95
C GLN A 22 21.33 -0.49 2.58
N CYS A 23 20.77 0.08 1.51
CA CYS A 23 20.96 -0.42 0.16
C CYS A 23 22.42 -0.27 -0.31
N ALA A 24 23.06 0.85 0.02
CA ALA A 24 24.47 1.09 -0.30
C ALA A 24 25.40 0.13 0.46
N ASP A 25 25.10 -0.16 1.73
CA ASP A 25 25.86 -1.10 2.57
C ASP A 25 25.66 -2.57 2.13
N SER A 26 24.47 -2.89 1.62
CA SER A 26 24.12 -4.22 1.08
C SER A 26 24.62 -4.47 -0.35
N GLY A 27 25.35 -3.52 -0.94
CA GLY A 27 25.84 -3.59 -2.33
C GLY A 27 24.77 -3.41 -3.41
N GLN A 28 23.56 -2.98 -3.05
CA GLN A 28 22.43 -2.75 -3.96
C GLN A 28 22.42 -1.30 -4.46
N TYR A 29 23.50 -0.88 -5.12
CA TYR A 29 23.73 0.50 -5.54
C TYR A 29 22.67 1.04 -6.52
N GLU A 30 22.13 0.21 -7.41
CA GLU A 30 21.03 0.62 -8.31
C GLU A 30 19.76 0.99 -7.55
N MET A 31 19.52 0.32 -6.43
CA MET A 31 18.34 0.54 -5.62
C MET A 31 18.52 1.73 -4.67
N ALA A 32 19.75 1.95 -4.16
CA ALA A 32 20.15 3.17 -3.48
C ALA A 32 20.01 4.41 -4.39
N ALA A 33 20.39 4.31 -5.67
CA ALA A 33 20.26 5.38 -6.65
C ALA A 33 18.80 5.65 -7.03
N LYS A 34 17.96 4.61 -7.17
CA LYS A 34 16.51 4.77 -7.40
C LYS A 34 15.81 5.40 -6.20
N LEU A 35 16.26 5.07 -5.00
CA LEU A 35 15.85 5.70 -3.75
C LEU A 35 16.23 7.17 -3.77
N GLU A 36 17.49 7.51 -3.98
CA GLU A 36 17.98 8.90 -4.07
C GLU A 36 17.16 9.73 -5.06
N ALA A 37 16.99 9.22 -6.29
CA ALA A 37 16.24 9.85 -7.38
C ALA A 37 14.70 9.88 -7.19
N CYS A 38 14.18 9.27 -6.13
CA CYS A 38 12.75 9.23 -5.88
C CYS A 38 12.23 10.58 -5.33
N ASP A 39 11.77 11.45 -6.23
CA ASP A 39 11.08 12.72 -5.91
C ASP A 39 9.63 12.52 -5.44
N MET A 40 9.28 11.36 -4.88
CA MET A 40 7.91 11.07 -4.43
C MET A 40 7.40 12.00 -3.32
N PHE A 41 8.23 12.86 -2.74
CA PHE A 41 7.78 13.77 -1.68
C PHE A 41 8.46 15.12 -1.86
N LYS A 42 7.78 16.02 -2.58
CA LYS A 42 8.22 17.40 -2.83
C LYS A 42 8.03 18.31 -1.62
N GLY A 43 7.18 17.91 -0.67
CA GLY A 43 7.07 18.58 0.62
C GLY A 43 5.87 19.52 0.74
N ASP A 44 5.07 19.65 -0.30
CA ASP A 44 3.84 20.45 -0.38
C ASP A 44 2.56 19.61 -0.59
N GLU A 45 2.71 18.29 -0.73
CA GLU A 45 1.62 17.39 -1.09
C GLU A 45 0.55 17.22 -0.01
N THR A 46 -0.69 17.14 -0.47
CA THR A 46 -1.89 16.81 0.29
C THR A 46 -1.96 15.32 0.62
N LEU A 47 -2.83 14.93 1.57
CA LEU A 47 -3.08 13.53 1.90
C LEU A 47 -3.53 12.72 0.68
N GLU A 48 -4.28 13.32 -0.22
CA GLU A 48 -4.77 12.69 -1.45
C GLU A 48 -3.62 12.43 -2.43
N GLU A 49 -2.74 13.40 -2.65
CA GLU A 49 -1.55 13.24 -3.50
C GLU A 49 -0.62 12.17 -2.93
N LEU A 50 -0.42 12.17 -1.62
CA LEU A 50 0.32 11.13 -0.91
C LEU A 50 -0.25 9.73 -1.17
N ILE A 51 -1.56 9.57 -1.03
CA ILE A 51 -2.24 8.29 -1.27
C ILE A 51 -2.16 7.92 -2.75
N GLY A 52 -2.27 8.90 -3.65
CA GLY A 52 -2.07 8.71 -5.08
C GLY A 52 -0.69 8.14 -5.43
N LEU A 53 0.35 8.62 -4.75
CA LEU A 53 1.70 8.09 -4.89
C LEU A 53 1.85 6.68 -4.32
N MET A 54 1.23 6.38 -3.18
CA MET A 54 1.17 5.03 -2.63
C MET A 54 0.53 4.03 -3.61
N PHE A 55 -0.50 4.44 -4.34
CA PHE A 55 -1.16 3.61 -5.36
C PHE A 55 -0.44 3.62 -6.73
N SER A 56 0.64 4.39 -6.89
CA SER A 56 1.41 4.41 -8.13
C SER A 56 2.26 3.13 -8.24
N PRO A 57 2.51 2.60 -9.46
CA PRO A 57 3.32 1.38 -9.62
C PRO A 57 4.69 1.48 -8.93
N ARG A 58 5.36 2.63 -9.07
CA ARG A 58 6.64 2.90 -8.42
C ARG A 58 6.53 2.93 -6.90
N GLY A 59 5.43 3.50 -6.38
CA GLY A 59 5.17 3.60 -4.95
C GLY A 59 4.92 2.24 -4.33
N VAL A 60 4.06 1.42 -4.95
CA VAL A 60 3.76 0.07 -4.48
C VAL A 60 5.01 -0.81 -4.50
N GLU A 61 5.76 -0.82 -5.60
CA GLU A 61 7.00 -1.60 -5.70
C GLU A 61 8.00 -1.19 -4.62
N PHE A 62 8.15 0.11 -4.38
CA PHE A 62 9.02 0.61 -3.34
C PHE A 62 8.55 0.16 -1.95
N MET A 63 7.27 0.35 -1.63
CA MET A 63 6.76 0.03 -0.30
C MET A 63 6.78 -1.47 -0.02
N THR A 64 6.36 -2.30 -0.98
CA THR A 64 6.34 -3.77 -0.84
C THR A 64 7.72 -4.40 -0.82
N ALA A 65 8.70 -3.88 -1.59
CA ALA A 65 10.06 -4.40 -1.59
C ALA A 65 10.85 -4.06 -0.32
N TYR A 66 10.60 -2.87 0.25
CA TYR A 66 11.35 -2.35 1.40
C TYR A 66 10.63 -2.43 2.74
N ASN A 67 9.39 -2.89 2.74
CA ASN A 67 8.50 -2.87 3.91
C ASN A 67 8.47 -1.50 4.60
N PHE A 68 8.46 -0.45 3.76
CA PHE A 68 8.51 0.94 4.18
C PHE A 68 7.25 1.67 3.66
N PRO A 69 6.59 2.54 4.44
CA PRO A 69 6.83 2.90 5.84
C PRO A 69 6.52 1.79 6.85
N ASN A 70 7.14 1.87 8.02
CA ASN A 70 6.83 0.96 9.13
C ASN A 70 5.39 1.19 9.65
N ILE A 71 4.76 0.16 10.23
CA ILE A 71 3.38 0.17 10.74
C ILE A 71 3.12 1.33 11.71
N ALA A 72 4.11 1.71 12.53
CA ALA A 72 4.01 2.83 13.46
C ALA A 72 3.75 4.17 12.75
N THR A 73 4.26 4.35 11.54
CA THR A 73 4.02 5.53 10.72
C THR A 73 2.60 5.52 10.17
N PHE A 74 2.14 4.38 9.64
CA PHE A 74 0.76 4.21 9.18
C PHE A 74 -0.28 4.45 10.28
N ARG A 75 -0.03 3.98 11.50
CA ARG A 75 -0.90 4.23 12.67
C ARG A 75 -1.11 5.72 12.96
N ARG A 76 -0.12 6.56 12.68
CA ARG A 76 -0.25 8.02 12.81
C ARG A 76 -1.18 8.60 11.74
N PHE A 77 -1.20 8.02 10.54
CA PHE A 77 -2.10 8.41 9.45
C PHE A 77 -3.56 8.04 9.72
N LYS A 78 -3.83 7.03 10.55
CA LYS A 78 -5.20 6.62 10.93
C LYS A 78 -6.07 7.80 11.39
N LYS A 79 -5.49 8.78 12.09
CA LYS A 79 -6.18 10.00 12.57
C LYS A 79 -6.76 10.88 11.45
N TYR A 80 -6.32 10.70 10.21
CA TYR A 80 -6.79 11.46 9.05
C TYR A 80 -7.83 10.72 8.21
N HIS A 81 -8.31 9.57 8.69
CA HIS A 81 -9.33 8.75 8.00
C HIS A 81 -8.96 8.45 6.52
N PRO A 82 -7.80 7.82 6.27
CA PRO A 82 -7.35 7.49 4.90
C PRO A 82 -8.23 6.39 4.27
N GLU A 83 -9.11 5.77 5.05
CA GLU A 83 -10.15 4.81 4.62
C GLU A 83 -11.05 5.38 3.50
N ARG A 84 -11.26 6.70 3.48
CA ARG A 84 -12.03 7.38 2.42
C ARG A 84 -11.39 7.25 1.04
N TYR A 85 -10.09 6.99 1.00
CA TYR A 85 -9.31 6.79 -0.21
C TYR A 85 -8.96 5.32 -0.46
N GLY A 86 -9.56 4.40 0.31
CA GLY A 86 -9.33 2.96 0.19
C GLY A 86 -8.11 2.44 0.94
N VAL A 87 -7.58 3.19 1.92
CA VAL A 87 -6.44 2.76 2.74
C VAL A 87 -6.92 2.42 4.16
N TYR A 88 -6.75 1.16 4.57
CA TYR A 88 -7.23 0.62 5.85
C TYR A 88 -6.05 0.22 6.73
N ILE A 89 -6.03 0.72 7.97
CA ILE A 89 -4.88 0.63 8.87
C ILE A 89 -5.35 0.16 10.25
N ASP A 90 -4.90 -1.04 10.64
CA ASP A 90 -5.37 -1.75 11.84
C ASP A 90 -6.90 -1.66 12.00
N SER A 91 -7.63 -1.90 10.92
CA SER A 91 -9.09 -1.76 10.88
C SER A 91 -9.81 -3.02 11.37
N GLY A 92 -9.09 -4.04 11.84
CA GLY A 92 -9.67 -5.31 12.26
C GLY A 92 -10.31 -6.05 11.09
N GLU A 93 -11.46 -6.68 11.33
CA GLU A 93 -12.22 -7.37 10.29
C GLU A 93 -13.15 -6.40 9.54
N ILE A 94 -12.93 -6.28 8.23
CA ILE A 94 -13.72 -5.42 7.34
C ILE A 94 -14.23 -6.20 6.13
N SER A 95 -15.41 -5.83 5.62
CA SER A 95 -15.96 -6.38 4.38
C SER A 95 -16.17 -5.27 3.37
N LEU A 96 -15.61 -5.45 2.17
CA LEU A 96 -15.65 -4.48 1.08
C LEU A 96 -16.31 -5.09 -0.15
N LEU A 97 -17.19 -4.33 -0.78
CA LEU A 97 -17.91 -4.70 -2.00
C LEU A 97 -17.48 -3.77 -3.12
N GLU A 98 -17.04 -4.33 -4.25
CA GLU A 98 -16.64 -3.58 -5.46
C GLU A 98 -15.61 -2.46 -5.24
N ALA A 99 -14.77 -2.60 -4.20
CA ALA A 99 -13.77 -1.61 -3.87
C ALA A 99 -12.61 -1.61 -4.89
N ARG A 100 -12.56 -0.58 -5.75
CA ARG A 100 -11.64 -0.50 -6.90
C ARG A 100 -10.16 -0.45 -6.54
N LYS A 101 -9.81 0.27 -5.48
CA LYS A 101 -8.43 0.45 -5.00
C LYS A 101 -8.44 0.26 -3.50
N VAL A 102 -7.74 -0.77 -3.02
CA VAL A 102 -7.69 -1.11 -1.60
C VAL A 102 -6.24 -1.32 -1.19
N PHE A 103 -5.87 -0.69 -0.09
CA PHE A 103 -4.57 -0.83 0.54
C PHE A 103 -4.77 -1.23 2.00
N LEU A 104 -4.35 -2.44 2.36
CA LEU A 104 -4.52 -3.02 3.68
C LEU A 104 -3.19 -3.04 4.41
N ILE A 105 -3.17 -2.54 5.65
CA ILE A 105 -1.95 -2.43 6.44
C ILE A 105 -2.19 -2.95 7.87
N GLY A 106 -1.23 -3.73 8.36
CA GLY A 106 -1.16 -4.10 9.77
C GLY A 106 -2.21 -5.14 10.16
N ASP A 107 -2.79 -4.98 11.35
CA ASP A 107 -3.82 -5.88 11.87
C ASP A 107 -5.20 -5.59 11.22
N THR A 108 -5.26 -5.81 9.91
CA THR A 108 -6.46 -5.63 9.09
C THR A 108 -6.70 -6.91 8.31
N THR A 109 -7.89 -7.48 8.50
CA THR A 109 -8.39 -8.63 7.76
C THR A 109 -9.56 -8.17 6.91
N ALA A 110 -9.41 -8.19 5.59
CA ALA A 110 -10.47 -7.73 4.68
C ALA A 110 -11.08 -8.87 3.87
N GLU A 111 -12.40 -8.92 3.81
CA GLU A 111 -13.14 -9.74 2.86
C GLU A 111 -13.59 -8.86 1.67
N LEU A 112 -13.05 -9.12 0.48
CA LEU A 112 -13.35 -8.36 -0.73
C LEU A 112 -14.21 -9.20 -1.68
N LYS A 113 -15.35 -8.64 -2.09
CA LYS A 113 -16.30 -9.28 -3.02
C LYS A 113 -16.40 -8.46 -4.30
N TYR A 114 -16.09 -9.11 -5.43
CA TYR A 114 -16.10 -8.53 -6.77
C TYR A 114 -16.93 -9.38 -7.72
N ARG A 115 -17.89 -8.75 -8.39
CA ARG A 115 -18.84 -9.33 -9.34
C ARG A 115 -18.87 -8.53 -10.64
N GLU A 116 -18.54 -7.24 -10.58
CA GLU A 116 -18.54 -6.36 -11.74
C GLU A 116 -17.33 -6.58 -12.67
N THR A 117 -17.56 -6.39 -13.97
CA THR A 117 -16.53 -6.43 -15.01
C THR A 117 -15.62 -5.21 -14.93
N ALA A 118 -14.62 -5.25 -14.04
CA ALA A 118 -13.70 -4.15 -13.84
C ALA A 118 -12.35 -4.60 -13.28
N GLY A 119 -11.35 -3.74 -13.48
CA GLY A 119 -10.02 -3.89 -12.90
C GLY A 119 -9.96 -3.32 -11.48
N ASN A 120 -9.67 -4.18 -10.52
CA ASN A 120 -9.51 -3.85 -9.11
C ASN A 120 -8.04 -4.03 -8.70
N ARG A 121 -7.56 -3.20 -7.78
CA ARG A 121 -6.19 -3.28 -7.25
C ARG A 121 -6.23 -3.43 -5.75
N LEU A 122 -5.56 -4.46 -5.26
CA LEU A 122 -5.44 -4.82 -3.86
C LEU A 122 -3.97 -4.85 -3.48
N PHE A 123 -3.64 -4.11 -2.44
CA PHE A 123 -2.29 -4.01 -1.89
C PHE A 123 -2.30 -4.42 -0.43
N LEU A 124 -1.33 -5.23 -0.01
CA LEU A 124 -1.19 -5.67 1.37
C LEU A 124 0.23 -5.44 1.89
N MET A 125 0.32 -4.92 3.10
CA MET A 125 1.58 -4.67 3.79
C MET A 125 1.50 -4.93 5.29
N CYS A 126 2.67 -5.16 5.89
CA CYS A 126 2.86 -5.23 7.35
C CYS A 126 1.98 -6.31 8.02
N GLY A 127 1.83 -7.47 7.39
CA GLY A 127 1.08 -8.61 7.96
C GLY A 127 -0.44 -8.54 7.76
N ALA A 128 -0.93 -7.70 6.84
CA ALA A 128 -2.35 -7.62 6.53
C ALA A 128 -2.86 -8.91 5.88
N LYS A 129 -4.16 -9.17 6.04
CA LYS A 129 -4.82 -10.36 5.50
C LYS A 129 -5.97 -9.98 4.58
N ALA A 130 -6.09 -10.66 3.44
CA ALA A 130 -7.25 -10.52 2.58
C ALA A 130 -7.84 -11.87 2.15
N SER A 131 -9.16 -11.87 2.00
CA SER A 131 -9.94 -12.91 1.33
C SER A 131 -10.66 -12.29 0.14
N VAL A 132 -10.33 -12.71 -1.07
CA VAL A 132 -10.87 -12.15 -2.32
C VAL A 132 -11.81 -13.14 -2.97
N ALA A 133 -13.10 -12.82 -3.03
CA ALA A 133 -14.09 -13.56 -3.82
C ALA A 133 -14.38 -12.78 -5.11
N ALA A 134 -13.91 -13.29 -6.25
CA ALA A 134 -14.11 -12.70 -7.57
C ALA A 134 -14.96 -13.60 -8.46
N SER A 135 -16.00 -13.04 -9.09
CA SER A 135 -16.92 -13.75 -9.99
C SER A 135 -17.20 -12.93 -11.27
N GLY A 136 -17.96 -13.48 -12.22
CA GLY A 136 -18.29 -12.80 -13.47
C GLY A 136 -17.06 -12.58 -14.36
N TYR A 137 -16.71 -11.32 -14.62
CA TYR A 137 -15.52 -10.92 -15.39
C TYR A 137 -14.63 -9.94 -14.61
N ALA A 138 -14.67 -10.02 -13.28
CA ALA A 138 -13.84 -9.19 -12.42
C ALA A 138 -12.35 -9.54 -12.59
N VAL A 139 -11.49 -8.52 -12.66
CA VAL A 139 -10.04 -8.69 -12.66
C VAL A 139 -9.47 -8.04 -11.40
N VAL A 140 -8.71 -8.78 -10.60
CA VAL A 140 -8.11 -8.27 -9.36
C VAL A 140 -6.60 -8.41 -9.46
N LYS A 141 -5.87 -7.28 -9.45
CA LYS A 141 -4.42 -7.27 -9.29
C LYS A 141 -4.09 -7.23 -7.80
N VAL A 142 -3.28 -8.16 -7.33
CA VAL A 142 -2.88 -8.33 -5.94
C VAL A 142 -1.37 -8.15 -5.83
N GLU A 143 -0.93 -7.18 -5.03
CA GLU A 143 0.49 -6.97 -4.71
C GLU A 143 0.64 -7.00 -3.19
N LYS A 144 1.58 -7.79 -2.67
CA LYS A 144 1.74 -7.99 -1.23
C LYS A 144 3.21 -8.04 -0.81
N ASP A 145 3.48 -7.69 0.43
CA ASP A 145 4.78 -7.96 1.05
C ASP A 145 4.93 -9.44 1.44
N LYS A 146 6.08 -9.77 2.06
CA LYS A 146 6.39 -11.14 2.47
C LYS A 146 5.54 -11.61 3.65
N ASP A 147 5.16 -10.71 4.56
CA ASP A 147 4.47 -11.04 5.80
C ASP A 147 2.94 -11.09 5.65
N SER A 148 2.39 -10.49 4.58
CA SER A 148 0.95 -10.49 4.32
C SER A 148 0.43 -11.76 3.65
N GLU A 149 -0.82 -12.10 3.94
CA GLU A 149 -1.51 -13.29 3.44
C GLU A 149 -2.72 -12.92 2.58
N VAL A 150 -2.89 -13.61 1.45
CA VAL A 150 -4.06 -13.45 0.59
C VAL A 150 -4.62 -14.83 0.25
N SER A 151 -5.91 -15.00 0.52
CA SER A 151 -6.72 -16.12 0.07
C SER A 151 -7.69 -15.63 -1.00
N TYR A 152 -8.05 -16.50 -1.93
CA TYR A 152 -8.96 -16.13 -3.00
C TYR A 152 -9.83 -17.26 -3.50
N ILE A 153 -11.01 -16.89 -3.98
CA ILE A 153 -11.99 -17.75 -4.61
C ILE A 153 -12.35 -17.09 -5.94
N VAL A 154 -12.07 -17.78 -7.04
CA VAL A 154 -12.39 -17.32 -8.39
C VAL A 154 -13.54 -18.15 -8.93
N GLN A 155 -14.57 -17.47 -9.43
CA GLN A 155 -15.73 -18.05 -10.08
C GLN A 155 -15.90 -17.46 -11.48
N ASP A 156 -16.58 -18.20 -12.37
CA ASP A 156 -16.84 -17.81 -13.75
C ASP A 156 -15.58 -17.48 -14.57
N ASN A 157 -15.49 -16.26 -15.12
CA ASN A 157 -14.40 -15.76 -15.96
C ASN A 157 -13.52 -14.74 -15.24
N ALA A 158 -13.65 -14.62 -13.91
CA ALA A 158 -12.84 -13.71 -13.14
C ALA A 158 -11.35 -14.11 -13.17
N LYS A 159 -10.46 -13.13 -13.03
CA LYS A 159 -9.02 -13.35 -13.02
C LYS A 159 -8.34 -12.63 -11.88
N ILE A 160 -7.40 -13.33 -11.26
CA ILE A 160 -6.49 -12.73 -10.27
C ILE A 160 -5.12 -12.64 -10.91
N LEU A 161 -4.55 -11.45 -10.84
CA LEU A 161 -3.23 -11.11 -11.33
C LEU A 161 -2.33 -10.84 -10.12
N TRP A 162 -1.09 -11.31 -10.18
CA TRP A 162 -0.06 -11.10 -9.17
C TRP A 162 0.98 -10.09 -9.66
#